data_AF-A0A813KS17-F1
#
_entry.id   AF-A0A813KS17-F1
#
_cell.length_a   1.000
_cell.length_b   1.000
_cell.length_c   1.000
_cell.angle_alpha   90.00
_cell.angle_beta   90.00
_cell.angle_gamma   90.00
#
_symmetry.space_group_name_H-M   'P 1'
#
loop_
_entity.id
_entity.type
_entity.pdbx_description
1 polymer ?
#
loop_
_entity_poly.entity_id
_entity_poly.type
_entity_poly.pdbx_seq_one_letter_code
_entity_poly.pdbx_strand_id
1 'polypeptide(L)'
;MRADRKIPILKTSAKSNIGHLEAGAGIAGLIKCISMLNYSCGTANVHLLCLNPHLDVAGYPVYFETEPTDFGSNSGLTGVSSFGFGGTNARADVWGHATKGARYSITGPMQTNKSIAY
;
A
#
# COMPACT_ATOMS: atom_id res chain seq x y z
N MET A 1 -12.80 17.71 -1.72
CA MET A 1 -13.71 16.72 -1.09
C MET A 1 -13.06 16.25 0.21
N ARG A 2 -13.39 16.90 1.34
CA ARG A 2 -12.89 16.51 2.67
C ARG A 2 -13.72 15.31 3.13
N ALA A 3 -13.13 14.12 3.13
CA ALA A 3 -13.79 12.94 3.68
C ALA A 3 -13.40 12.79 5.15
N ASP A 4 -14.39 12.68 6.03
CA ASP A 4 -14.29 12.29 7.44
C ASP A 4 -13.81 10.83 7.56
N ARG A 5 -12.58 10.59 7.10
CA ARG A 5 -12.00 9.25 7.00
C ARG A 5 -11.32 8.92 8.33
N LYS A 6 -11.92 7.99 9.07
CA LYS A 6 -11.40 7.52 10.38
C LYS A 6 -10.10 6.71 10.27
N ILE A 7 -9.88 6.03 9.14
CA ILE A 7 -8.70 5.17 8.91
C ILE A 7 -7.73 5.89 7.98
N PRO A 8 -6.49 6.20 8.39
CA PRO A 8 -5.55 6.92 7.55
C PRO A 8 -5.22 6.17 6.26
N ILE A 9 -4.96 6.91 5.20
CA ILE A 9 -4.45 6.36 3.95
C ILE A 9 -2.96 6.06 4.12
N LEU A 10 -2.56 4.84 3.82
CA LEU A 10 -1.14 4.47 3.74
C LEU A 10 -0.50 5.12 2.50
N LYS A 11 0.65 5.76 2.67
CA LYS A 11 1.37 6.51 1.64
C LYS A 11 2.84 6.08 1.54
N THR A 12 3.11 5.26 0.53
CA THR A 12 4.46 4.78 0.20
C THR A 12 4.86 5.05 -1.26
N SER A 13 6.17 5.02 -1.53
CA SER A 13 6.76 5.17 -2.86
C SER A 13 7.73 4.05 -3.16
N ALA A 14 7.71 3.47 -4.36
CA ALA A 14 8.74 2.50 -4.76
C ALA A 14 10.13 3.15 -4.87
N LYS A 15 10.18 4.47 -5.10
CA LYS A 15 11.42 5.21 -5.36
C LYS A 15 12.38 5.22 -4.18
N SER A 16 11.85 5.16 -2.95
CA SER A 16 12.71 5.02 -1.77
C SER A 16 13.50 3.71 -1.83
N ASN A 17 12.90 2.62 -2.31
CA ASN A 17 13.52 1.30 -2.28
C ASN A 17 14.48 1.05 -3.46
N ILE A 18 14.12 1.52 -4.66
CA ILE A 18 14.81 1.14 -5.90
C ILE A 18 15.17 2.35 -6.80
N GLY A 19 15.06 3.56 -6.29
CA GLY A 19 15.35 4.78 -7.03
C GLY A 19 14.28 5.16 -8.06
N HIS A 20 14.58 6.19 -8.83
CA HIS A 20 13.69 6.71 -9.87
C HIS A 20 13.96 6.00 -11.21
N LEU A 21 13.07 5.09 -11.60
CA LEU A 21 13.25 4.27 -12.82
C LEU A 21 12.75 4.93 -14.11
N GLU A 22 12.58 6.25 -14.13
CA GLU A 22 12.10 7.02 -15.29
C GLU A 22 10.84 6.40 -15.93
N ALA A 23 10.93 5.92 -17.18
CA ALA A 23 9.85 5.23 -17.89
C ALA A 23 9.29 4.01 -17.11
N GLY A 24 10.12 3.36 -16.30
CA GLY A 24 9.75 2.24 -15.43
C GLY A 24 9.13 2.64 -14.08
N ALA A 25 9.13 3.93 -13.71
CA ALA A 25 8.70 4.37 -12.38
C ALA A 25 7.21 4.08 -12.12
N GLY A 26 6.37 4.16 -13.16
CA GLY A 26 4.94 3.86 -13.06
C GLY A 26 4.66 2.38 -12.77
N ILE A 27 5.25 1.48 -13.58
CA ILE A 27 5.04 0.03 -13.43
C ILE A 27 5.63 -0.49 -12.12
N ALA A 28 6.79 0.03 -11.68
CA ALA A 28 7.35 -0.32 -10.39
C ALA A 28 6.42 0.05 -9.21
N GLY A 29 5.79 1.23 -9.28
CA GLY A 29 4.78 1.64 -8.30
C GLY A 29 3.54 0.73 -8.34
N LEU A 30 3.07 0.36 -9.53
CA LEU A 30 1.92 -0.53 -9.70
C LEU A 30 2.19 -1.94 -9.14
N ILE A 31 3.37 -2.51 -9.42
CA ILE A 31 3.79 -3.81 -8.88
C ILE A 31 3.86 -3.76 -7.36
N LYS A 32 4.37 -2.67 -6.79
CA LYS A 32 4.38 -2.45 -5.33
C LYS A 32 2.96 -2.45 -4.76
N CYS A 33 2.02 -1.73 -5.39
CA CYS A 33 0.60 -1.71 -5.00
C CYS A 33 -0.04 -3.11 -5.04
N ILE A 34 0.15 -3.86 -6.13
CA ILE A 34 -0.36 -5.23 -6.27
C ILE A 34 0.25 -6.15 -5.21
N SER A 35 1.54 -6.01 -4.95
CA SER A 35 2.23 -6.79 -3.91
C SER A 35 1.66 -6.49 -2.52
N MET A 36 1.41 -5.22 -2.20
CA MET A 36 0.81 -4.83 -0.92
C MET A 36 -0.59 -5.43 -0.74
N LEU A 37 -1.41 -5.48 -1.79
CA LEU A 37 -2.71 -6.16 -1.77
C LEU A 37 -2.55 -7.68 -1.57
N ASN A 38 -1.67 -8.31 -2.34
CA ASN A 38 -1.43 -9.76 -2.28
C ASN A 38 -1.02 -10.23 -0.89
N TYR A 39 -0.21 -9.44 -0.17
CA TYR A 39 0.25 -9.75 1.18
C TYR A 39 -0.56 -9.08 2.29
N SER A 40 -1.58 -8.26 1.97
CA SER A 40 -2.33 -7.44 2.94
C SER A 40 -1.42 -6.57 3.83
N CYS A 41 -0.31 -6.09 3.27
CA CYS A 41 0.74 -5.43 4.04
C CYS A 41 1.36 -4.28 3.27
N GLY A 42 1.38 -3.10 3.89
CA GLY A 42 2.06 -1.91 3.43
C GLY A 42 3.57 -2.02 3.62
N THR A 43 4.29 -1.23 2.83
CA THR A 43 5.75 -1.32 2.73
C THR A 43 6.39 0.02 3.08
N ALA A 44 7.47 0.00 3.84
CA ALA A 44 8.15 1.21 4.30
C ALA A 44 8.70 2.10 3.16
N ASN A 45 8.65 3.41 3.38
CA ASN A 45 9.49 4.40 2.71
C ASN A 45 10.85 4.41 3.40
N VAL A 46 11.80 3.67 2.84
CA VAL A 46 13.17 3.68 3.37
C VAL A 46 13.77 5.09 3.26
N HIS A 47 14.60 5.46 4.24
CA HIS A 47 15.20 6.80 4.41
C HIS A 47 14.25 7.92 4.88
N LEU A 48 12.98 7.64 5.15
CA LEU A 48 12.07 8.63 5.76
C LEU A 48 12.32 8.72 7.28
N LEU A 49 13.17 9.66 7.70
CA LEU A 49 13.48 9.93 9.11
C LEU A 49 12.65 11.11 9.67
N CYS A 50 12.45 12.13 8.84
CA CYS A 50 11.68 13.32 9.18
C CYS A 50 10.84 13.71 7.96
N LEU A 51 9.57 14.04 8.19
CA LEU A 51 8.68 14.50 7.12
C LEU A 51 9.07 15.93 6.71
N ASN A 52 8.92 16.26 5.43
CA ASN A 52 9.19 17.61 4.94
C ASN A 52 8.32 18.64 5.69
N PRO A 53 8.90 19.66 6.35
CA PRO A 53 8.15 20.66 7.13
C PRO A 53 7.22 21.53 6.27
N HIS A 54 7.42 21.57 4.95
CA HIS A 54 6.55 22.29 4.02
C HIS A 54 5.32 21.47 3.57
N LEU A 55 5.20 20.21 4.01
CA LEU A 55 4.06 19.37 3.68
C LEU A 55 2.93 19.57 4.69
N ASP A 56 1.87 20.27 4.28
CA ASP A 56 0.65 20.37 5.09
C ASP A 56 -0.19 19.09 4.97
N VAL A 57 -0.29 18.37 6.08
CA VAL A 57 -1.11 17.16 6.22
C VAL A 57 -2.32 17.39 7.12
N ALA A 58 -2.54 18.61 7.60
CA ALA A 58 -3.63 18.94 8.50
C ALA A 58 -4.98 18.66 7.81
N GLY A 59 -5.81 17.83 8.45
CA GLY A 59 -7.11 17.43 7.91
C GLY A 59 -7.05 16.45 6.73
N TYR A 60 -5.87 15.90 6.41
CA TYR A 60 -5.72 14.78 5.49
C TYR A 60 -5.22 13.54 6.26
N PRO A 61 -6.10 12.60 6.63
CA PRO A 61 -5.72 11.42 7.41
C PRO A 61 -4.85 10.50 6.54
N VAL A 62 -3.54 10.64 6.70
CA VAL A 62 -2.48 9.93 5.97
C VAL A 62 -1.43 9.42 6.94
N TYR A 63 -0.90 8.25 6.64
CA TYR A 63 0.22 7.66 7.35
C TYR A 63 1.33 7.36 6.33
N PHE A 64 2.51 7.93 6.54
CA PHE A 64 3.68 7.65 5.72
C PHE A 64 4.43 6.48 6.33
N GLU A 65 4.35 5.30 5.72
CA GLU A 65 4.90 4.08 6.29
C GLU A 65 6.43 4.20 6.44
N THR A 66 6.93 4.02 7.65
CA THR A 66 8.36 3.83 7.96
C THR A 66 8.70 2.37 8.29
N GLU A 67 7.68 1.54 8.49
CA GLU A 67 7.76 0.11 8.77
C GLU A 67 6.64 -0.65 8.03
N PRO A 68 6.77 -1.98 7.85
CA PRO A 68 5.69 -2.79 7.30
C PRO A 68 4.39 -2.63 8.11
N THR A 69 3.30 -2.29 7.44
CA THR A 69 2.03 -1.94 8.12
C THR A 69 0.91 -2.84 7.65
N ASP A 70 0.30 -3.57 8.58
CA ASP A 70 -0.79 -4.50 8.27
C ASP A 70 -2.08 -3.75 7.88
N PHE A 71 -2.76 -4.15 6.80
CA PHE A 71 -3.94 -3.47 6.24
C PHE A 71 -5.22 -3.54 7.10
N GLY A 72 -5.25 -4.34 8.15
CA GLY A 72 -6.48 -4.64 8.92
C GLY A 72 -7.52 -5.54 8.20
N SER A 73 -7.42 -5.76 6.88
CA SER A 73 -8.41 -6.46 6.05
C SER A 73 -7.75 -7.40 5.02
N ASN A 74 -8.41 -8.51 4.67
CA ASN A 74 -7.97 -9.41 3.60
C ASN A 74 -8.23 -8.85 2.19
N SER A 75 -8.84 -7.69 2.07
CA SER A 75 -9.08 -6.99 0.80
C SER A 75 -8.91 -5.49 0.98
N GLY A 76 -8.61 -4.81 -0.12
CA GLY A 76 -8.37 -3.38 -0.08
C GLY A 76 -8.29 -2.72 -1.45
N LEU A 77 -8.16 -1.40 -1.41
CA LEU A 77 -7.90 -0.56 -2.57
C LEU A 77 -6.52 0.09 -2.39
N THR A 78 -5.67 -0.05 -3.39
CA THR A 78 -4.41 0.68 -3.50
C THR A 78 -4.43 1.53 -4.77
N GLY A 79 -3.50 2.47 -4.91
CA GLY A 79 -3.33 3.11 -6.20
C GLY A 79 -2.03 3.86 -6.33
N VAL A 80 -1.58 3.97 -7.58
CA VAL A 80 -0.29 4.51 -7.98
C VAL A 80 -0.47 5.78 -8.79
N SER A 81 0.28 6.82 -8.45
CA SER A 81 0.34 8.05 -9.24
C SER A 81 1.72 8.16 -9.90
N SER A 82 1.75 8.59 -11.15
CA SER A 82 2.98 8.88 -11.90
C SER A 82 2.85 10.22 -12.60
N PHE A 83 3.83 11.10 -12.41
CA PHE A 83 3.87 12.44 -12.98
C PHE A 83 5.14 12.54 -13.82
N GLY A 84 4.97 12.65 -15.13
CA GLY A 84 6.07 12.74 -16.08
C GLY A 84 6.66 14.14 -16.11
N PHE A 85 7.97 14.25 -16.29
CA PHE A 85 8.67 15.54 -16.38
C PHE A 85 8.10 16.45 -17.48
N GLY A 86 7.67 15.87 -18.61
CA GLY A 86 7.02 16.61 -19.70
C GLY A 86 5.57 17.04 -19.44
N GLY A 87 5.02 16.81 -18.25
CA GLY A 87 3.67 17.23 -17.84
C GLY A 87 2.58 16.17 -18.04
N THR A 88 2.86 15.05 -18.70
CA THR A 88 1.91 13.93 -18.83
C THR A 88 1.79 13.16 -17.52
N ASN A 89 0.56 13.02 -17.02
CA ASN A 89 0.27 12.42 -15.73
C ASN A 89 -0.63 11.20 -15.87
N ALA A 90 -0.45 10.20 -15.02
CA ALA A 90 -1.26 8.99 -14.99
C ALA A 90 -1.56 8.55 -13.53
N ARG A 91 -2.73 7.96 -13.34
CA ARG A 91 -3.20 7.37 -12.08
C ARG A 91 -3.90 6.06 -12.38
N ALA A 92 -3.63 5.04 -11.56
CA ALA A 92 -4.37 3.80 -11.56
C ALA A 92 -4.76 3.43 -10.12
N ASP A 93 -5.98 2.93 -9.95
CA ASP A 93 -6.49 2.38 -8.70
C ASP A 93 -6.73 0.88 -8.90
N VAL A 94 -6.34 0.08 -7.91
CA VAL A 94 -6.38 -1.38 -7.96
C VAL A 94 -7.09 -1.88 -6.72
N TRP A 95 -8.16 -2.63 -6.93
CA TRP A 95 -8.82 -3.39 -5.89
C TRP A 95 -8.34 -4.84 -5.93
N GLY A 96 -8.20 -5.46 -4.77
CA GLY A 96 -7.84 -6.87 -4.70
C GLY A 96 -7.95 -7.43 -3.31
N HIS A 97 -7.61 -8.71 -3.21
CA HIS A 97 -7.61 -9.48 -1.97
C HIS A 97 -6.25 -10.14 -1.76
N ALA A 98 -5.97 -10.45 -0.50
CA ALA A 98 -4.79 -11.17 -0.08
C ALA A 98 -4.81 -12.56 -0.72
N THR A 99 -3.73 -12.91 -1.39
CA THR A 99 -3.48 -14.25 -1.96
C THR A 99 -2.28 -14.92 -1.29
N LYS A 100 -1.58 -14.18 -0.41
CA LYS A 100 -0.39 -14.59 0.34
C LYS A 100 -0.39 -13.91 1.73
N GLY A 101 0.52 -14.35 2.60
CA GLY A 101 0.71 -13.74 3.93
C GLY A 101 -0.34 -14.16 4.97
N ALA A 102 -0.28 -13.54 6.15
CA ALA A 102 -1.06 -13.94 7.33
C ALA A 102 -2.59 -13.76 7.17
N ARG A 103 -3.02 -12.94 6.21
CA ARG A 103 -4.43 -12.61 5.94
C ARG A 103 -5.01 -13.37 4.74
N TYR A 104 -4.25 -14.28 4.14
CA TYR A 104 -4.75 -15.14 3.08
C TYR A 104 -5.77 -16.14 3.65
N SER A 105 -7.04 -15.98 3.28
CA SER A 105 -8.08 -16.99 3.54
C SER A 105 -8.26 -17.85 2.30
N ILE A 106 -7.93 -19.14 2.41
CA ILE A 106 -8.31 -20.11 1.39
C ILE A 106 -9.84 -20.23 1.47
N THR A 107 -10.56 -19.58 0.58
CA THR A 107 -12.01 -19.82 0.44
C THR A 107 -12.21 -21.18 -0.26
N GLY A 108 -11.90 -22.26 0.46
CA GLY A 108 -12.40 -23.61 0.23
C GLY A 108 -13.29 -24.00 1.42
N PRO A 109 -14.12 -25.06 1.34
CA PRO A 109 -15.05 -25.40 2.42
C PRO A 109 -14.29 -25.57 3.73
N MET A 110 -14.85 -24.96 4.78
CA MET A 110 -14.33 -24.94 6.15
C MET A 110 -13.84 -26.33 6.56
N GLN A 111 -12.52 -26.55 6.55
CA GLN A 111 -11.96 -27.69 7.26
C GLN A 111 -12.18 -27.42 8.75
N THR A 112 -13.10 -28.20 9.32
CA THR A 112 -13.33 -28.26 10.76
C THR A 112 -11.99 -28.51 11.44
N ASN A 113 -11.60 -27.53 12.25
CA ASN A 113 -10.37 -27.57 13.02
C ASN A 113 -10.40 -28.81 13.92
N LYS A 114 -9.61 -29.84 13.57
CA LYS A 114 -9.30 -30.91 14.53
C LYS A 114 -8.42 -30.28 15.60
N SER A 115 -9.01 -30.15 16.78
CA SER A 115 -8.36 -30.05 18.07
C SER A 115 -6.96 -30.67 18.07
N ILE A 116 -5.95 -29.84 18.28
CA ILE A 116 -4.66 -30.26 18.80
C ILE A 116 -4.54 -29.65 20.20
N ALA A 117 -4.89 -30.49 21.16
CA ALA A 117 -4.40 -30.39 22.52
C ALA A 117 -2.91 -30.74 22.51
N TYR A 118 -2.08 -29.89 23.10
CA TYR A 118 -0.91 -30.24 23.93
C TYR A 118 -0.70 -29.11 24.94
#